data_AF-A0A1S1TJM0-F1
#
_entry.id   AF-A0A1S1TJM0-F1
#
_cell.length_a   1.000
_cell.length_b   1.000
_cell.length_c   1.000
_cell.angle_alpha   90.00
_cell.angle_beta   90.00
_cell.angle_gamma   90.00
#
_symmetry.space_group_name_H-M   'P 1'
#
loop_
_entity.id
_entity.type
_entity.pdbx_description
1 polymer ?
#
loop_
_entity_poly.entity_id
_entity_poly.type
_entity_poly.pdbx_seq_one_letter_code
_entity_poly.pdbx_strand_id
1 'polypeptide(L)'
;EPPFILGWDISGTVQALGADVTAFKVGDEVFGMPRFPKQAGAYAELAAAPADEIAIKPESIDHAHAAALPLAGLTAWQGLVRHGGLQAGERALIHAGAGGVGHLAVQIAKARGAYVVSTASPDKLDFVRSLGADEVVDYTKQDFTAKGGDFDLVLETIGGDHAEESLKVLRDGGVLVSLLNVHDTTRAKAKERNIRIERISVKPDREALAELASLVDAKKLSPHVAKAFPLEQAGEAQAFLATRPIGKVVLTV
;
A
#
# COMPACT_ATOMS: atom_id res chain seq x y z
N GLU A 1 -4.26 -24.75 12.43
CA GLU A 1 -3.02 -25.49 12.73
C GLU A 1 -2.38 -25.90 11.41
N PRO A 2 -1.03 -25.99 11.33
CA PRO A 2 -0.36 -26.45 10.12
C PRO A 2 -0.83 -27.85 9.69
N PRO A 3 -0.84 -28.15 8.37
CA PRO A 3 -0.27 -27.33 7.30
C PRO A 3 -1.23 -26.26 6.75
N PHE A 4 -0.74 -25.03 6.59
CA PHE A 4 -1.42 -23.96 5.84
C PHE A 4 -0.44 -23.29 4.86
N ILE A 5 -0.94 -22.87 3.71
CA ILE A 5 -0.17 -22.20 2.64
C ILE A 5 -0.25 -20.69 2.89
N LEU A 6 0.91 -20.02 2.88
CA LEU A 6 1.05 -18.58 3.15
C LEU A 6 0.71 -17.72 1.92
N GLY A 7 0.67 -16.41 2.13
CA GLY A 7 0.59 -15.39 1.08
C GLY A 7 -0.85 -15.01 0.69
N TRP A 8 -0.99 -13.75 0.26
CA TRP A 8 -2.25 -13.15 -0.21
C TRP A 8 -2.15 -12.51 -1.58
N ASP A 9 -1.02 -11.92 -1.95
CA ASP A 9 -0.86 -11.30 -3.26
C ASP A 9 -0.60 -12.36 -4.32
N ILE A 10 -1.35 -12.30 -5.44
CA ILE A 10 -1.15 -13.16 -6.61
C ILE A 10 -1.06 -12.32 -7.89
N SER A 11 -0.34 -12.85 -8.87
CA SER A 11 -0.43 -12.48 -10.28
C SER A 11 -0.14 -13.72 -11.11
N GLY A 12 -0.99 -14.04 -12.07
CA GLY A 12 -0.88 -15.27 -12.85
C GLY A 12 -1.88 -15.32 -14.00
N THR A 13 -2.01 -16.48 -14.62
CA THR A 13 -2.93 -16.71 -15.74
C THR A 13 -4.14 -17.53 -15.28
N VAL A 14 -5.35 -17.17 -15.73
CA VAL A 14 -6.57 -17.93 -15.44
C VAL A 14 -6.47 -19.31 -16.09
N GLN A 15 -6.31 -20.36 -15.26
CA GLN A 15 -6.24 -21.76 -15.70
C GLN A 15 -7.62 -22.41 -15.84
N ALA A 16 -8.57 -22.04 -14.99
CA ALA A 16 -9.93 -22.59 -14.95
C ALA A 16 -10.91 -21.59 -14.34
N LEU A 17 -12.20 -21.74 -14.66
CA LEU A 17 -13.28 -20.87 -14.19
C LEU A 17 -14.34 -21.67 -13.44
N GLY A 18 -14.94 -21.04 -12.43
CA GLY A 18 -16.19 -21.53 -11.85
C GLY A 18 -17.35 -21.38 -12.84
N ALA A 19 -18.39 -22.20 -12.70
CA ALA A 19 -19.50 -22.28 -13.67
C ALA A 19 -20.18 -20.92 -13.96
N ASP A 20 -20.25 -20.03 -12.97
CA ASP A 20 -20.94 -18.75 -13.07
C ASP A 20 -20.00 -17.55 -13.29
N VAL A 21 -18.70 -17.79 -13.49
CA VAL A 21 -17.73 -16.71 -13.70
C VAL A 21 -17.71 -16.30 -15.16
N THR A 22 -18.24 -15.10 -15.45
CA THR A 22 -18.30 -14.53 -16.81
C THR A 22 -17.33 -13.38 -17.05
N ALA A 23 -16.73 -12.85 -15.98
CA ALA A 23 -15.92 -11.64 -16.05
C ALA A 23 -14.49 -11.84 -16.58
N PHE A 24 -14.07 -13.10 -16.78
CA PHE A 24 -12.76 -13.53 -17.25
C PHE A 24 -12.89 -14.71 -18.20
N LYS A 25 -11.82 -14.98 -18.95
CA LYS A 25 -11.64 -16.20 -19.75
C LYS A 25 -10.35 -16.90 -19.37
N VAL A 26 -10.27 -18.21 -19.65
CA VAL A 26 -9.00 -18.96 -19.56
C VAL A 26 -7.96 -18.28 -20.44
N GLY A 27 -6.75 -18.11 -19.90
CA GLY A 27 -5.66 -17.39 -20.55
C GLY A 27 -5.58 -15.89 -20.22
N ASP A 28 -6.55 -15.31 -19.52
CA ASP A 28 -6.42 -13.94 -19.04
C ASP A 28 -5.31 -13.83 -17.98
N GLU A 29 -4.44 -12.84 -18.12
CA GLU A 29 -3.48 -12.46 -17.08
C GLU A 29 -4.18 -11.60 -16.02
N VAL A 30 -4.14 -12.05 -14.77
CA VAL A 30 -4.86 -11.44 -13.65
C VAL A 30 -3.95 -11.23 -12.45
N PHE A 31 -4.33 -10.31 -11.57
CA PHE A 31 -3.65 -10.04 -10.30
C PHE A 31 -4.65 -9.64 -9.21
N GLY A 32 -4.30 -9.83 -7.94
CA GLY A 32 -5.17 -9.44 -6.83
C GLY A 32 -4.71 -9.89 -5.46
N MET A 33 -5.53 -9.58 -4.46
CA MET A 33 -5.34 -9.95 -3.05
C MET A 33 -6.59 -10.70 -2.56
N PRO A 34 -6.81 -11.96 -2.98
CA PRO A 34 -8.02 -12.68 -2.63
C PRO A 34 -8.14 -12.98 -1.14
N ARG A 35 -9.39 -13.13 -0.70
CA ARG A 35 -9.89 -13.70 0.54
C ARG A 35 -9.46 -13.01 1.83
N PHE A 36 -8.62 -11.98 1.77
CA PHE A 36 -8.11 -11.31 2.97
C PHE A 36 -9.27 -10.84 3.89
N PRO A 37 -9.22 -11.10 5.21
CA PRO A 37 -8.12 -11.67 5.99
C PRO A 37 -8.13 -13.22 6.09
N LYS A 38 -9.04 -13.92 5.42
CA LYS A 38 -9.01 -15.38 5.30
C LYS A 38 -7.80 -15.79 4.44
N GLN A 39 -7.34 -17.02 4.63
CA GLN A 39 -6.20 -17.56 3.90
C GLN A 39 -6.47 -17.60 2.38
N ALA A 40 -5.54 -17.07 1.60
CA ALA A 40 -5.54 -17.17 0.14
C ALA A 40 -4.67 -18.31 -0.39
N GLY A 41 -3.55 -18.60 0.29
CA GLY A 41 -2.63 -19.66 -0.12
C GLY A 41 -1.82 -19.31 -1.37
N ALA A 42 -1.38 -18.06 -1.49
CA ALA A 42 -0.70 -17.55 -2.68
C ALA A 42 0.74 -18.09 -2.90
N TYR A 43 1.36 -18.69 -1.89
CA TYR A 43 2.69 -19.32 -2.04
C TYR A 43 2.53 -20.71 -2.64
N ALA A 44 2.02 -20.76 -3.88
CA ALA A 44 1.68 -21.97 -4.60
C ALA A 44 1.63 -21.71 -6.12
N GLU A 45 1.73 -22.78 -6.92
CA GLU A 45 1.58 -22.75 -8.38
C GLU A 45 0.14 -22.48 -8.83
N LEU A 46 -0.85 -22.81 -7.99
CA LEU A 46 -2.28 -22.57 -8.23
C LEU A 46 -2.95 -22.01 -6.98
N ALA A 47 -3.77 -20.97 -7.17
CA ALA A 47 -4.57 -20.37 -6.12
C ALA A 47 -6.01 -20.12 -6.59
N ALA A 48 -7.00 -20.37 -5.72
CA ALA A 48 -8.41 -20.14 -6.00
C ALA A 48 -8.86 -18.77 -5.48
N ALA A 49 -9.19 -17.86 -6.39
CA ALA A 49 -9.63 -16.50 -6.08
C ALA A 49 -11.10 -16.26 -6.47
N PRO A 50 -11.89 -15.56 -5.65
CA PRO A 50 -13.17 -15.00 -6.08
C PRO A 50 -12.98 -13.99 -7.23
N ALA A 51 -13.85 -14.04 -8.24
CA ALA A 51 -13.73 -13.22 -9.44
C ALA A 51 -13.93 -11.71 -9.20
N ASP A 52 -14.54 -11.34 -8.08
CA ASP A 52 -14.74 -9.97 -7.61
C ASP A 52 -13.56 -9.44 -6.77
N GLU A 53 -12.54 -10.25 -6.55
CA GLU A 53 -11.36 -9.91 -5.73
C GLU A 53 -10.04 -9.88 -6.52
N ILE A 54 -10.13 -10.06 -7.84
CA ILE A 54 -9.01 -10.00 -8.80
C ILE A 54 -9.37 -9.07 -9.97
N ALA A 55 -8.37 -8.56 -10.66
CA ALA A 55 -8.52 -7.73 -11.85
C ALA A 55 -7.55 -8.19 -12.95
N ILE A 56 -7.72 -7.68 -14.17
CA ILE A 56 -6.78 -7.88 -15.27
C ILE A 56 -5.43 -7.25 -14.90
N LYS A 57 -4.34 -7.98 -15.13
CA LYS A 57 -2.98 -7.49 -14.89
C LYS A 57 -2.71 -6.25 -15.77
N PRO A 58 -2.04 -5.21 -15.27
CA PRO A 58 -1.59 -4.12 -16.12
C PRO A 58 -0.72 -4.67 -17.26
N GLU A 59 -0.91 -4.18 -18.48
CA GLU A 59 -0.21 -4.69 -19.67
C GLU A 59 1.28 -4.31 -19.66
N SER A 60 1.61 -3.18 -19.03
CA SER A 60 2.95 -2.59 -19.07
C SER A 60 3.99 -3.23 -18.15
N ILE A 61 3.61 -4.18 -17.30
CA ILE A 61 4.50 -4.83 -16.33
C ILE A 61 4.35 -6.35 -16.30
N ASP A 62 5.41 -7.03 -15.87
CA ASP A 62 5.43 -8.48 -15.70
C ASP A 62 4.62 -8.96 -14.47
N HIS A 63 4.46 -10.28 -14.34
CA HIS A 63 3.77 -10.88 -13.21
C HIS A 63 4.45 -10.60 -11.86
N ALA A 64 5.78 -10.50 -11.80
CA ALA A 64 6.49 -10.26 -10.55
C ALA A 64 6.17 -8.86 -9.99
N HIS A 65 6.22 -7.84 -10.84
CA HIS A 65 5.86 -6.47 -10.46
C HIS A 65 4.36 -6.36 -10.20
N ALA A 66 3.52 -7.04 -10.98
CA ALA A 66 2.08 -7.05 -10.73
C ALA A 66 1.72 -7.73 -9.41
N ALA A 67 2.39 -8.81 -9.02
CA ALA A 67 2.19 -9.46 -7.72
C ALA A 67 2.66 -8.60 -6.53
N ALA A 68 3.52 -7.61 -6.76
CA ALA A 68 3.96 -6.69 -5.71
C ALA A 68 2.91 -5.61 -5.35
N LEU A 69 1.85 -5.47 -6.16
CA LEU A 69 0.91 -4.36 -6.08
C LEU A 69 -0.33 -4.59 -5.18
N PRO A 70 -1.04 -5.73 -5.17
CA PRO A 70 -2.41 -5.81 -4.68
C PRO A 70 -2.62 -5.36 -3.23
N LEU A 71 -2.06 -6.06 -2.23
CA LEU A 71 -2.29 -5.72 -0.82
C LEU A 71 -1.78 -4.32 -0.49
N ALA A 72 -0.55 -4.00 -0.89
CA ALA A 72 0.07 -2.74 -0.53
C ALA A 72 -0.58 -1.55 -1.25
N GLY A 73 -0.90 -1.72 -2.54
CA GLY A 73 -1.57 -0.74 -3.38
C GLY A 73 -3.01 -0.51 -2.95
N LEU A 74 -3.77 -1.58 -2.66
CA LEU A 74 -5.13 -1.43 -2.13
C LEU A 74 -5.13 -0.79 -0.74
N THR A 75 -4.15 -1.09 0.10
CA THR A 75 -3.99 -0.43 1.40
C THR A 75 -3.76 1.08 1.21
N ALA A 76 -2.85 1.46 0.32
CA ALA A 76 -2.59 2.86 0.00
C ALA A 76 -3.81 3.55 -0.62
N TRP A 77 -4.46 2.92 -1.60
CA TRP A 77 -5.63 3.46 -2.29
C TRP A 77 -6.81 3.65 -1.35
N GLN A 78 -7.17 2.62 -0.58
CA GLN A 78 -8.28 2.71 0.38
C GLN A 78 -7.93 3.72 1.48
N GLY A 79 -6.68 3.77 1.91
CA GLY A 79 -6.22 4.74 2.90
C GLY A 79 -6.35 6.18 2.42
N LEU A 80 -5.78 6.51 1.26
CA LEU A 80 -5.76 7.87 0.73
C LEU A 80 -7.11 8.29 0.14
N VAL A 81 -7.72 7.43 -0.66
CA VAL A 81 -8.90 7.79 -1.47
C VAL A 81 -10.20 7.53 -0.71
N ARG A 82 -10.42 6.28 -0.26
CA ARG A 82 -11.71 5.88 0.32
C ARG A 82 -11.92 6.43 1.73
N HIS A 83 -10.94 6.26 2.60
CA HIS A 83 -11.02 6.66 4.00
C HIS A 83 -10.49 8.09 4.19
N GLY A 84 -9.37 8.40 3.54
CA GLY A 84 -8.73 9.71 3.58
C GLY A 84 -9.55 10.79 2.89
N GLY A 85 -10.14 10.47 1.74
CA GLY A 85 -10.85 11.45 0.92
C GLY A 85 -9.92 12.44 0.23
N LEU A 86 -8.65 12.07 -0.04
CA LEU A 86 -7.64 12.96 -0.58
C LEU A 86 -8.05 13.59 -1.91
N GLN A 87 -8.03 14.92 -1.94
CA GLN A 87 -8.34 15.76 -3.11
C GLN A 87 -7.07 16.39 -3.71
N ALA A 88 -7.18 16.82 -4.96
CA ALA A 88 -6.11 17.58 -5.61
C ALA A 88 -5.89 18.92 -4.88
N GLY A 89 -4.62 19.31 -4.73
CA GLY A 89 -4.22 20.53 -4.02
C GLY A 89 -4.08 20.38 -2.50
N GLU A 90 -4.56 19.29 -1.91
CA GLU A 90 -4.37 18.99 -0.48
C GLU A 90 -2.93 18.56 -0.16
N ARG A 91 -2.53 18.78 1.10
CA ARG A 91 -1.23 18.38 1.64
C ARG A 91 -1.36 17.04 2.36
N ALA A 92 -0.62 16.04 1.88
CA ALA A 92 -0.55 14.72 2.47
C ALA A 92 0.83 14.44 3.08
N LEU A 93 0.87 13.96 4.33
CA LEU A 93 2.05 13.37 4.94
C LEU A 93 1.96 11.85 4.87
N ILE A 94 2.97 11.21 4.30
CA ILE A 94 3.03 9.76 4.17
C ILE A 94 4.25 9.25 4.92
N HIS A 95 4.01 8.52 6.01
CA HIS A 95 5.11 7.93 6.76
C HIS A 95 5.71 6.70 6.06
N ALA A 96 7.00 6.48 6.31
CA ALA A 96 7.77 5.36 5.77
C ALA A 96 7.67 5.22 4.24
N GLY A 97 7.92 6.32 3.51
CA GLY A 97 7.73 6.42 2.06
C GLY A 97 8.50 5.42 1.21
N ALA A 98 9.56 4.81 1.74
CA ALA A 98 10.32 3.78 1.04
C ALA A 98 9.83 2.34 1.30
N GLY A 99 8.85 2.17 2.20
CA GLY A 99 8.33 0.86 2.58
C GLY A 99 7.34 0.27 1.57
N GLY A 100 6.83 -0.92 1.86
CA GLY A 100 5.91 -1.66 0.99
C GLY A 100 4.65 -0.86 0.62
N VAL A 101 3.97 -0.24 1.58
CA VAL A 101 2.81 0.63 1.31
C VAL A 101 3.24 2.04 0.93
N GLY A 102 4.22 2.60 1.65
CA GLY A 102 4.63 4.00 1.50
C GLY A 102 5.03 4.37 0.08
N HIS A 103 5.78 3.51 -0.62
CA HIS A 103 6.27 3.85 -1.97
C HIS A 103 5.14 3.92 -3.00
N LEU A 104 4.07 3.14 -2.82
CA LEU A 104 2.87 3.21 -3.64
C LEU A 104 2.01 4.41 -3.24
N ALA A 105 1.87 4.65 -1.93
CA ALA A 105 1.08 5.76 -1.40
C ALA A 105 1.59 7.12 -1.87
N VAL A 106 2.91 7.33 -1.88
CA VAL A 106 3.53 8.57 -2.41
C VAL A 106 3.08 8.79 -3.85
N GLN A 107 3.27 7.78 -4.71
CA GLN A 107 2.92 7.87 -6.13
C GLN A 107 1.42 8.06 -6.35
N ILE A 108 0.56 7.34 -5.61
CA ILE A 108 -0.90 7.47 -5.70
C ILE A 108 -1.35 8.88 -5.29
N ALA A 109 -0.83 9.42 -4.18
CA ALA A 109 -1.15 10.78 -3.74
C ALA A 109 -0.70 11.83 -4.77
N LYS A 110 0.50 11.68 -5.35
CA LYS A 110 0.98 12.53 -6.44
C LYS A 110 0.13 12.43 -7.69
N ALA A 111 -0.27 11.23 -8.09
CA ALA A 111 -1.15 11.01 -9.25
C ALA A 111 -2.54 11.65 -9.06
N ARG A 112 -2.95 11.87 -7.82
CA ARG A 112 -4.18 12.60 -7.45
C ARG A 112 -3.99 14.12 -7.30
N GLY A 113 -2.79 14.64 -7.57
CA GLY A 113 -2.51 16.08 -7.55
C GLY A 113 -2.32 16.65 -6.14
N ALA A 114 -2.02 15.81 -5.14
CA ALA A 114 -1.67 16.28 -3.81
C ALA A 114 -0.22 16.82 -3.75
N TYR A 115 0.03 17.68 -2.77
CA TYR A 115 1.37 18.01 -2.31
C TYR A 115 1.79 16.97 -1.25
N VAL A 116 2.85 16.21 -1.52
CA VAL A 116 3.24 15.06 -0.72
C VAL A 116 4.53 15.34 0.02
N VAL A 117 4.45 15.24 1.33
CA VAL A 117 5.61 15.14 2.22
C VAL A 117 5.72 13.70 2.68
N SER A 118 6.94 13.16 2.73
CA SER A 118 7.14 11.79 3.20
C SER A 118 8.35 11.66 4.11
N THR A 119 8.31 10.69 5.04
CA THR A 119 9.44 10.38 5.93
C THR A 119 10.20 9.14 5.47
N ALA A 120 11.53 9.18 5.55
CA ALA A 120 12.39 8.04 5.22
C ALA A 120 13.73 8.11 5.96
N SER A 121 14.43 6.98 6.01
CA SER A 121 15.80 6.91 6.55
C SER A 121 16.79 7.55 5.56
N PRO A 122 17.98 7.98 6.02
CA PRO A 122 18.94 8.73 5.19
C PRO A 122 19.31 8.05 3.86
N ASP A 123 19.46 6.73 3.89
CA ASP A 123 19.81 5.88 2.74
C ASP A 123 18.66 5.71 1.73
N LYS A 124 17.45 6.13 2.07
CA LYS A 124 16.24 5.97 1.25
C LYS A 124 15.65 7.29 0.77
N LEU A 125 16.26 8.42 1.10
CA LEU A 125 15.73 9.75 0.76
C LEU A 125 15.60 9.95 -0.74
N ASP A 126 16.64 9.61 -1.51
CA ASP A 126 16.65 9.82 -2.96
C ASP A 126 15.66 8.91 -3.68
N PHE A 127 15.46 7.69 -3.16
CA PHE A 127 14.40 6.82 -3.64
C PHE A 127 13.04 7.47 -3.44
N VAL A 128 12.71 7.98 -2.24
CA VAL A 128 11.39 8.59 -2.01
C VAL A 128 11.19 9.88 -2.83
N ARG A 129 12.26 10.65 -3.07
CA ARG A 129 12.20 11.80 -3.99
C ARG A 129 11.90 11.37 -5.42
N SER A 130 12.50 10.27 -5.89
CA SER A 130 12.27 9.79 -7.26
C SER A 130 10.85 9.27 -7.49
N LEU A 131 10.12 8.93 -6.44
CA LEU A 131 8.68 8.61 -6.49
C LEU A 131 7.78 9.85 -6.69
N GLY A 132 8.35 11.06 -6.61
CA GLY A 132 7.64 12.32 -6.80
C GLY A 132 7.20 13.04 -5.53
N ALA A 133 7.65 12.62 -4.35
CA ALA A 133 7.43 13.39 -3.12
C ALA A 133 8.02 14.80 -3.25
N ASP A 134 7.25 15.83 -2.91
CA ASP A 134 7.67 17.23 -3.00
C ASP A 134 8.69 17.55 -1.89
N GLU A 135 8.52 16.94 -0.71
CA GLU A 135 9.49 17.00 0.37
C GLU A 135 9.73 15.63 1.00
N VAL A 136 10.98 15.36 1.35
CA VAL A 136 11.37 14.14 2.07
C VAL A 136 12.11 14.50 3.35
N VAL A 137 11.53 14.07 4.47
CA VAL A 137 12.07 14.31 5.81
C VAL A 137 12.93 13.12 6.23
N ASP A 138 14.20 13.41 6.50
CA ASP A 138 15.10 12.50 7.22
C ASP A 138 14.71 12.48 8.70
N TYR A 139 13.95 11.47 9.09
CA TYR A 139 13.43 11.36 10.46
C TYR A 139 14.56 11.15 11.51
N THR A 140 15.79 10.85 11.09
CA THR A 140 16.93 10.69 12.01
C THR A 140 17.60 12.01 12.36
N LYS A 141 17.34 13.07 11.59
CA LYS A 141 17.98 14.39 11.75
C LYS A 141 16.97 15.49 12.05
N GLN A 142 15.72 15.30 11.65
CA GLN A 142 14.69 16.33 11.75
C GLN A 142 13.46 15.74 12.42
N ASP A 143 12.91 16.50 13.35
CA ASP A 143 11.56 16.27 13.84
C ASP A 143 10.57 16.63 12.72
N PHE A 144 9.80 15.66 12.25
CA PHE A 144 8.81 15.90 11.20
C PHE A 144 7.72 16.88 11.66
N THR A 145 7.51 17.03 12.97
CA THR A 145 6.52 17.97 13.53
C THR A 145 6.95 19.42 13.38
N ALA A 146 8.25 19.68 13.18
CA ALA A 146 8.78 21.02 12.97
C ALA A 146 8.47 21.60 11.56
N LYS A 147 7.91 20.80 10.65
CA LYS A 147 7.57 21.23 9.28
C LYS A 147 6.36 22.18 9.18
N GLY A 148 5.77 22.54 10.32
CA GLY A 148 4.55 23.34 10.39
C GLY A 148 3.32 22.47 10.18
N GLY A 149 2.33 22.61 11.06
CA GLY A 149 1.03 22.00 10.87
C GLY A 149 0.30 22.67 9.73
N ASP A 150 -0.32 21.86 8.85
CA ASP A 150 -1.28 22.22 7.78
C ASP A 150 -1.53 21.02 6.85
N PHE A 151 -1.28 19.78 7.31
CA PHE A 151 -1.64 18.60 6.52
C PHE A 151 -3.14 18.37 6.57
N ASP A 152 -3.74 18.17 5.40
CA ASP A 152 -5.13 17.72 5.27
C ASP A 152 -5.24 16.24 5.63
N LEU A 153 -4.22 15.45 5.29
CA LEU A 153 -4.19 14.02 5.51
C LEU A 153 -2.82 13.53 5.99
N VAL A 154 -2.82 12.62 6.95
CA VAL A 154 -1.64 11.80 7.30
C VAL A 154 -1.97 10.33 7.07
N LEU A 155 -1.14 9.64 6.29
CA LEU A 155 -1.14 8.17 6.20
C LEU A 155 -0.10 7.62 7.19
N GLU A 156 -0.60 7.05 8.29
CA GLU A 156 0.15 6.58 9.43
C GLU A 156 0.43 5.06 9.31
N THR A 157 1.71 4.71 9.20
CA THR A 157 2.16 3.32 8.97
C THR A 157 3.08 2.78 10.07
N ILE A 158 3.38 3.58 11.10
CA ILE A 158 4.34 3.26 12.17
C ILE A 158 3.58 2.88 13.44
N GLY A 159 2.51 3.60 13.76
CA GLY A 159 1.62 3.32 14.89
C GLY A 159 2.22 3.65 16.26
N GLY A 160 1.56 3.18 17.32
CA GLY A 160 1.92 3.52 18.70
C GLY A 160 1.83 5.04 18.95
N ASP A 161 2.78 5.57 19.71
CA ASP A 161 2.82 6.99 20.06
C ASP A 161 3.07 7.91 18.85
N HIS A 162 3.60 7.36 17.74
CA HIS A 162 3.84 8.12 16.50
C HIS A 162 2.53 8.68 15.91
N ALA A 163 1.41 7.98 16.09
CA ALA A 163 0.10 8.45 15.67
C ALA A 163 -0.35 9.72 16.43
N GLU A 164 0.08 9.90 17.68
CA GLU A 164 -0.19 11.13 18.44
C GLU A 164 0.65 12.30 17.93
N GLU A 165 1.92 12.06 17.62
CA GLU A 165 2.80 13.06 17.00
C GLU A 165 2.25 13.52 15.64
N SER A 166 1.70 12.59 14.86
CA SER A 166 1.00 12.87 13.60
C SER A 166 -0.21 13.81 13.77
N LEU A 167 -0.85 13.85 14.94
CA LEU A 167 -1.93 14.83 15.18
C LEU A 167 -1.40 16.26 15.21
N LYS A 168 -0.17 16.50 15.67
CA LYS A 168 0.39 17.85 15.84
C LYS A 168 0.59 18.58 14.51
N VAL A 169 0.72 17.83 13.41
CA VAL A 169 0.96 18.37 12.07
C VAL A 169 -0.30 18.45 11.19
N LEU A 170 -1.36 17.75 11.58
CA LEU A 170 -2.67 17.87 10.94
C LEU A 170 -3.26 19.23 11.26
N ARG A 171 -3.94 19.84 10.27
CA ARG A 171 -4.83 20.97 10.56
C ARG A 171 -6.08 20.50 11.31
N ASP A 172 -6.78 21.44 11.92
CA ASP A 172 -8.10 21.16 12.48
C ASP A 172 -9.04 20.70 11.36
N GLY A 173 -9.86 19.67 11.64
CA GLY A 173 -10.70 19.03 10.64
C GLY A 173 -9.96 18.12 9.63
N GLY A 174 -8.65 17.93 9.78
CA GLY A 174 -7.85 17.01 8.95
C GLY A 174 -8.15 15.53 9.24
N VAL A 175 -7.46 14.64 8.53
CA VAL A 175 -7.69 13.18 8.61
C VAL A 175 -6.40 12.43 8.91
N LEU A 176 -6.39 11.66 10.00
CA LEU A 176 -5.38 10.65 10.27
C LEU A 176 -5.91 9.29 9.81
N VAL A 177 -5.26 8.68 8.83
CA VAL A 177 -5.57 7.32 8.38
C VAL A 177 -4.46 6.39 8.84
N SER A 178 -4.75 5.51 9.79
CA SER A 178 -3.76 4.60 10.39
C SER A 178 -3.94 3.16 9.91
N LEU A 179 -2.81 2.53 9.57
CA LEU A 179 -2.73 1.10 9.29
C LEU A 179 -2.72 0.24 10.57
N LEU A 180 -2.46 0.87 11.71
CA LEU A 180 -2.28 0.22 13.01
C LEU A 180 -3.29 0.76 14.01
N ASN A 181 -3.46 0.06 15.13
CA ASN A 181 -4.34 0.53 16.19
C ASN A 181 -3.85 1.89 16.73
N VAL A 182 -4.80 2.76 17.03
CA VAL A 182 -4.56 4.10 17.59
C VAL A 182 -5.15 4.11 18.99
N HIS A 183 -4.37 4.58 19.97
CA HIS A 183 -4.79 4.64 21.38
C HIS A 183 -6.01 5.54 21.57
N ASP A 184 -6.86 5.21 22.55
CA ASP A 184 -8.06 5.98 22.85
C ASP A 184 -7.74 7.41 23.32
N THR A 185 -6.62 7.59 24.00
CA THR A 185 -6.09 8.91 24.39
C THR A 185 -5.81 9.79 23.17
N THR A 186 -5.19 9.22 22.13
CA THR A 186 -4.95 9.89 20.85
C THR A 186 -6.26 10.23 20.15
N ARG A 187 -7.26 9.32 20.17
CA ARG A 187 -8.60 9.59 19.62
C ARG A 187 -9.31 10.75 20.34
N ALA A 188 -9.18 10.84 21.65
CA ALA A 188 -9.74 11.93 22.43
C ALA A 188 -9.14 13.28 22.02
N LYS A 189 -7.80 13.36 21.93
CA LYS A 189 -7.08 14.57 21.48
C LYS A 189 -7.46 14.99 20.06
N ALA A 190 -7.61 14.04 19.14
CA ALA A 190 -8.05 14.34 17.77
C ALA A 190 -9.45 14.95 17.74
N LYS A 191 -10.37 14.46 18.57
CA LYS A 191 -11.74 14.97 18.65
C LYS A 191 -11.80 16.44 19.07
N GLU A 192 -10.92 16.87 20.00
CA GLU A 192 -10.83 18.26 20.44
C GLU A 192 -10.51 19.23 19.29
N ARG A 193 -9.83 18.74 18.25
CA ARG A 193 -9.43 19.48 17.05
C ARG A 193 -10.27 19.13 15.80
N ASN A 194 -11.37 18.40 15.99
CA ASN A 194 -12.21 17.86 14.92
C ASN A 194 -11.45 17.01 13.89
N ILE A 195 -10.30 16.44 14.25
CA ILE A 195 -9.52 15.54 13.39
C ILE A 195 -10.22 14.19 13.33
N ARG A 196 -10.45 13.68 12.12
CA ARG A 196 -11.02 12.35 11.91
C ARG A 196 -9.91 11.30 11.95
N ILE A 197 -10.08 10.26 12.76
CA ILE A 197 -9.17 9.11 12.79
C ILE A 197 -9.85 7.89 12.19
N GLU A 198 -9.31 7.41 11.07
CA GLU A 198 -9.69 6.15 10.43
C GLU A 198 -8.63 5.09 10.74
N ARG A 199 -9.06 3.89 11.18
CA ARG A 199 -8.18 2.72 11.21
C ARG A 199 -8.57 1.82 10.06
N ILE A 200 -7.67 1.64 9.10
CA ILE A 200 -7.97 0.81 7.93
C ILE A 200 -7.51 -0.62 8.13
N SER A 201 -8.33 -1.53 7.64
CA SER A 201 -7.97 -2.92 7.37
C SER A 201 -8.34 -3.13 5.91
N VAL A 202 -7.34 -3.38 5.08
CA VAL A 202 -7.52 -3.49 3.63
C VAL A 202 -8.54 -4.56 3.29
N LYS A 203 -9.37 -4.29 2.30
CA LYS A 203 -10.32 -5.25 1.75
C LYS A 203 -9.96 -5.58 0.30
N PRO A 204 -10.18 -6.83 -0.15
CA PRO A 204 -10.19 -7.12 -1.58
C PRO A 204 -11.19 -6.20 -2.30
N ASP A 205 -10.78 -5.62 -3.43
CA ASP A 205 -11.57 -4.63 -4.16
C ASP A 205 -11.10 -4.59 -5.63
N ARG A 206 -11.87 -5.22 -6.52
CA ARG A 206 -11.55 -5.30 -7.95
C ARG A 206 -11.55 -3.94 -8.64
N GLU A 207 -12.45 -3.03 -8.27
CA GLU A 207 -12.53 -1.70 -8.90
C GLU A 207 -11.27 -0.90 -8.56
N ALA A 208 -10.85 -0.91 -7.29
CA ALA A 208 -9.60 -0.29 -6.87
C ALA A 208 -8.37 -0.95 -7.52
N LEU A 209 -8.37 -2.27 -7.74
CA LEU A 209 -7.30 -2.94 -8.50
C LEU A 209 -7.23 -2.46 -9.95
N ALA A 210 -8.38 -2.26 -10.61
CA ALA A 210 -8.43 -1.72 -11.97
C ALA A 210 -7.92 -0.27 -12.06
N GLU A 211 -8.23 0.56 -11.06
CA GLU A 211 -7.66 1.92 -10.94
C GLU A 211 -6.14 1.89 -10.77
N LEU A 212 -5.64 1.03 -9.89
CA LEU A 212 -4.19 0.84 -9.71
C LEU A 212 -3.52 0.37 -11.01
N ALA A 213 -4.15 -0.55 -11.74
CA ALA A 213 -3.63 -1.01 -13.02
C ALA A 213 -3.57 0.10 -14.06
N SER A 214 -4.63 0.91 -14.13
CA SER A 214 -4.68 2.08 -15.02
C SER A 214 -3.58 3.10 -14.71
N LEU A 215 -3.27 3.32 -13.42
CA LEU A 215 -2.15 4.18 -13.01
C LEU A 215 -0.78 3.59 -13.42
N VAL A 216 -0.62 2.27 -13.34
CA VAL A 216 0.61 1.59 -13.78
C VAL A 216 0.79 1.74 -15.29
N ASP A 217 -0.23 1.45 -16.09
CA ASP A 217 -0.16 1.57 -17.55
C ASP A 217 0.03 3.02 -18.01
N ALA A 218 -0.51 3.99 -17.26
CA ALA A 218 -0.25 5.41 -17.46
C ALA A 218 1.14 5.88 -16.97
N LYS A 219 1.98 4.98 -16.44
CA LYS A 219 3.31 5.27 -15.86
C LYS A 219 3.28 6.27 -14.70
N LYS A 220 2.14 6.35 -13.99
CA LYS A 220 1.95 7.19 -12.80
C LYS A 220 2.15 6.42 -11.50
N LEU A 221 2.26 5.09 -11.58
CA LEU A 221 2.52 4.21 -10.46
C LEU A 221 3.48 3.11 -10.90
N SER A 222 4.57 2.92 -10.17
CA SER A 222 5.54 1.85 -10.41
C SER A 222 5.79 1.09 -9.11
N PRO A 223 5.35 -0.17 -9.00
CA PRO A 223 5.76 -1.04 -7.91
C PRO A 223 7.27 -1.25 -7.93
N HIS A 224 7.94 -1.08 -6.79
CA HIS A 224 9.37 -1.39 -6.67
C HIS A 224 9.57 -2.76 -6.06
N VAL A 225 10.14 -3.69 -6.83
CA VAL A 225 10.55 -5.01 -6.36
C VAL A 225 12.03 -4.97 -5.99
N ALA A 226 12.34 -5.03 -4.70
CA ALA A 226 13.73 -5.09 -4.24
C ALA A 226 14.41 -6.38 -4.65
N LYS A 227 13.69 -7.50 -4.57
CA LYS A 227 14.18 -8.81 -4.96
C LYS A 227 13.04 -9.77 -5.22
N ALA A 228 13.23 -10.61 -6.24
CA ALA A 228 12.40 -11.77 -6.52
C ALA A 228 13.15 -13.04 -6.09
N PHE A 229 12.42 -14.02 -5.57
CA PHE A 229 12.93 -15.32 -5.17
C PHE A 229 12.04 -16.42 -5.78
N PRO A 230 12.58 -17.56 -6.24
CA PRO A 230 11.78 -18.74 -6.54
C PRO A 230 10.93 -19.17 -5.34
N LEU A 231 9.77 -19.79 -5.58
CA LEU A 231 8.86 -20.25 -4.54
C LEU A 231 9.54 -21.18 -3.52
N GLU A 232 10.47 -22.02 -3.97
CA GLU A 232 11.26 -22.94 -3.12
C GLU A 232 12.13 -22.19 -2.10
N GLN A 233 12.44 -20.92 -2.38
CA GLN A 233 13.21 -20.02 -1.52
C GLN A 233 12.31 -19.11 -0.66
N ALA A 234 11.04 -19.47 -0.44
CA ALA A 234 10.12 -18.67 0.37
C ALA A 234 10.68 -18.32 1.77
N GLY A 235 11.44 -19.23 2.39
CA GLY A 235 12.12 -18.96 3.67
C GLY A 235 13.17 -17.85 3.58
N GLU A 236 13.99 -17.87 2.51
CA GLU A 236 15.00 -16.82 2.26
C GLU A 236 14.35 -15.48 1.92
N ALA A 237 13.25 -15.50 1.16
CA ALA A 237 12.48 -14.30 0.86
C ALA A 237 11.94 -13.64 2.14
N GLN A 238 11.43 -14.43 3.09
CA GLN A 238 10.96 -13.93 4.39
C GLN A 238 12.11 -13.39 5.25
N ALA A 239 13.26 -14.07 5.26
CA ALA A 239 14.45 -13.59 5.95
C ALA A 239 14.96 -12.26 5.37
N PHE A 240 14.97 -12.13 4.03
CA PHE A 240 15.32 -10.88 3.36
C PHE A 240 14.31 -9.77 3.65
N LEU A 241 13.01 -10.06 3.61
CA LEU A 241 11.97 -9.10 3.96
C LEU A 241 12.14 -8.54 5.39
N ALA A 242 12.57 -9.37 6.34
CA ALA A 242 12.83 -8.95 7.73
C ALA A 242 13.93 -7.88 7.85
N THR A 243 14.82 -7.75 6.85
CA THR A 243 15.84 -6.68 6.77
C THR A 243 15.26 -5.31 6.38
N ARG A 244 13.95 -5.23 6.09
CA ARG A 244 13.23 -4.02 5.68
C ARG A 244 13.79 -3.37 4.40
N PRO A 245 13.87 -4.13 3.29
CA PRO A 245 14.30 -3.59 2.00
C PRO A 245 13.33 -2.50 1.52
N ILE A 246 13.76 -1.74 0.52
CA ILE A 246 12.90 -0.75 -0.14
C ILE A 246 11.79 -1.49 -0.92
N GLY A 247 10.55 -1.00 -0.87
CA GLY A 247 9.45 -1.56 -1.66
C GLY A 247 9.05 -2.98 -1.24
N LYS A 248 9.03 -3.91 -2.22
CA LYS A 248 8.40 -5.23 -2.11
C LYS A 248 9.38 -6.37 -2.38
N VAL A 249 9.10 -7.52 -1.79
CA VAL A 249 9.77 -8.80 -2.07
C VAL A 249 8.72 -9.72 -2.68
N VAL A 250 9.09 -10.41 -3.75
CA VAL A 250 8.15 -11.23 -4.55
C VAL A 250 8.65 -12.66 -4.63
N LEU A 251 7.71 -13.60 -4.66
CA LEU A 251 7.98 -14.98 -5.04
C LEU A 251 7.61 -15.19 -6.52
N THR A 252 8.51 -15.79 -7.29
CA THR A 252 8.25 -16.26 -8.65
C THR A 252 7.92 -17.74 -8.61
N VAL A 253 6.95 -18.14 -9.40
CA VAL A 253 6.41 -19.49 -9.47
C VAL A 253 6.48 -19.99 -10.90
#